data_AF-A0A9D9RWQ7-F1
#
_entry.id   AF-A0A9D9RWQ7-F1
#
_cell.length_a   1.000
_cell.length_b   1.000
_cell.length_c   1.000
_cell.angle_alpha   90.00
_cell.angle_beta   90.00
_cell.angle_gamma   90.00
#
_symmetry.space_group_name_H-M   'P 1'
#
loop_
_entity.id
_entity.type
_entity.pdbx_description
1 polymer ?
#
loop_
_entity_poly.entity_id
_entity_poly.type
_entity_poly.pdbx_seq_one_letter_code
_entity_poly.pdbx_strand_id
1 'polypeptide(L)'
;NTDTASYDYVVVYDPNGGFVTGGGWINSPAGAYLDDPTAVGKGKFGFVAKYVKNGVLKSEAEFELEANDFHFHSDNAQWLTLNGSNARFQGTGTVEESTHRYGFLITVIDGQAVGGGGVDKFRLRIWDMDNGNAIVYDNQLGAPVTASPTMPIGKGNIVIHK
;
A
#
# COMPACT_ATOMS: atom_id res chain seq x y z
N ASN A 1 24.55 -19.71 15.38
CA ASN A 1 23.71 -18.52 15.60
C ASN A 1 23.10 -18.09 14.28
N THR A 2 21.97 -18.68 13.92
CA THR A 2 21.13 -18.20 12.82
C THR A 2 19.89 -17.61 13.48
N ASP A 3 19.86 -16.29 13.56
CA ASP A 3 18.74 -15.55 14.14
C ASP A 3 17.65 -15.43 13.07
N THR A 4 16.65 -16.30 13.15
CA THR A 4 15.42 -16.18 12.35
C THR A 4 14.48 -15.23 13.07
N ALA A 5 14.36 -13.99 12.58
CA ALA A 5 13.32 -13.07 13.01
C ALA A 5 11.95 -13.59 12.56
N SER A 6 11.16 -14.10 13.49
CA SER A 6 9.74 -14.40 13.28
C SER A 6 8.95 -13.09 13.40
N TYR A 7 8.28 -12.69 12.32
CA TYR A 7 7.34 -11.58 12.35
C TYR A 7 5.95 -12.15 12.65
N ASP A 8 5.50 -12.01 13.89
CA ASP A 8 4.13 -12.36 14.29
C ASP A 8 3.18 -11.25 13.82
N TYR A 9 2.50 -11.49 12.69
CA TYR A 9 1.41 -10.64 12.25
C TYR A 9 0.14 -11.03 13.01
N VAL A 10 -0.25 -10.22 14.00
CA VAL A 10 -1.58 -10.32 14.61
C VAL A 10 -2.60 -9.83 13.60
N VAL A 11 -3.27 -10.75 12.92
CA VAL A 11 -4.42 -10.44 12.05
C VAL A 11 -5.65 -10.28 12.94
N VAL A 12 -6.13 -9.05 13.07
CA VAL A 12 -7.39 -8.76 13.77
C VAL A 12 -8.54 -8.99 12.79
N TYR A 13 -9.35 -10.02 13.05
CA TYR A 13 -10.52 -10.39 12.25
C TYR A 13 -11.79 -9.72 12.81
N ASP A 14 -12.52 -8.97 11.97
CA ASP A 14 -13.87 -8.46 12.27
C ASP A 14 -14.92 -9.17 11.38
N PRO A 15 -15.82 -9.99 11.95
CA PRO A 15 -16.81 -10.75 11.21
C PRO A 15 -17.93 -9.92 10.54
N ASN A 16 -18.04 -8.61 10.80
CA ASN A 16 -18.95 -7.72 10.08
C ASN A 16 -18.34 -7.10 8.80
N GLY A 17 -17.06 -7.42 8.52
CA GLY A 17 -16.44 -7.21 7.21
C GLY A 17 -16.21 -5.75 6.86
N GLY A 18 -15.44 -5.04 7.69
CA GLY A 18 -14.94 -3.72 7.34
C GLY A 18 -14.15 -3.76 6.01
N PHE A 19 -14.13 -2.64 5.32
CA PHE A 19 -13.41 -2.49 4.06
C PHE A 19 -12.80 -1.11 3.95
N VAL A 20 -11.79 -0.99 3.10
CA VAL A 20 -11.16 0.30 2.81
C VAL A 20 -11.25 0.56 1.32
N THR A 21 -11.56 1.81 0.97
CA THR A 21 -11.46 2.32 -0.40
C THR A 21 -10.59 3.55 -0.39
N GLY A 22 -9.89 3.78 -1.50
CA GLY A 22 -9.14 5.02 -1.65
C GLY A 22 -8.80 5.26 -3.09
N GLY A 23 -8.72 6.53 -3.44
CA GLY A 23 -8.25 6.95 -4.76
C GLY A 23 -7.78 8.38 -4.70
N GLY A 24 -6.78 8.70 -5.51
CA GLY A 24 -6.19 10.02 -5.49
C GLY A 24 -4.80 10.03 -6.09
N TRP A 25 -3.99 10.98 -5.63
CA TRP A 25 -2.58 11.03 -5.97
C TRP A 25 -1.74 11.54 -4.80
N ILE A 26 -0.46 11.18 -4.81
CA ILE A 26 0.57 11.69 -3.90
C ILE A 26 1.65 12.40 -4.71
N ASN A 27 2.38 13.30 -4.06
CA ASN A 27 3.63 13.80 -4.62
C ASN A 27 4.75 12.83 -4.25
N SER A 28 5.09 11.92 -5.16
CA SER A 28 6.15 10.93 -4.99
C SER A 28 7.50 11.66 -4.81
N PRO A 29 8.22 11.41 -3.69
CA PRO A 29 9.46 12.11 -3.38
C PRO A 29 10.65 11.50 -4.14
N ALA A 30 11.77 12.23 -4.17
CA ALA A 30 13.01 11.73 -4.74
C ALA A 30 13.49 10.48 -3.99
N GLY A 31 14.04 9.53 -4.73
CA GLY A 31 14.48 8.23 -4.21
C GLY A 31 13.34 7.26 -3.86
N ALA A 32 12.07 7.62 -4.07
CA ALA A 32 10.97 6.68 -3.87
C ALA A 32 11.02 5.52 -4.87
N TYR A 33 11.34 5.81 -6.12
CA TYR A 33 11.59 4.81 -7.15
C TYR A 33 13.09 4.55 -7.27
N LEU A 34 13.51 3.29 -7.16
CA LEU A 34 14.92 2.95 -6.99
C LEU A 34 15.69 2.90 -8.32
N ASP A 35 15.05 2.55 -9.43
CA ASP A 35 15.71 2.50 -10.73
C ASP A 35 15.96 3.90 -11.31
N ASP A 36 15.09 4.87 -10.98
CA ASP A 36 15.32 6.29 -11.23
C ASP A 36 15.04 7.12 -9.96
N PRO A 37 16.06 7.34 -9.11
CA PRO A 37 15.93 8.14 -7.90
C PRO A 37 15.55 9.61 -8.15
N THR A 38 15.66 10.09 -9.39
CA THR A 38 15.28 11.46 -9.76
C THR A 38 13.81 11.58 -10.18
N ALA A 39 13.11 10.45 -10.33
CA ALA A 39 11.69 10.39 -10.67
C ALA A 39 10.82 10.94 -9.52
N VAL A 40 10.63 12.26 -9.54
CA VAL A 40 9.71 12.99 -8.67
C VAL A 40 8.48 13.38 -9.44
N GLY A 41 7.31 13.33 -8.80
CA GLY A 41 6.09 13.76 -9.46
C GLY A 41 4.84 13.10 -8.91
N LYS A 42 3.77 13.18 -9.70
CA LYS A 42 2.47 12.68 -9.29
C LYS A 42 2.44 11.15 -9.39
N GLY A 43 2.22 10.50 -8.26
CA GLY A 43 1.87 9.09 -8.19
C GLY A 43 0.36 8.94 -8.00
N LYS A 44 -0.37 8.52 -9.03
CA LYS A 44 -1.81 8.24 -8.94
C LYS A 44 -2.01 6.87 -8.32
N PHE A 45 -3.03 6.73 -7.50
CA PHE A 45 -3.40 5.44 -6.93
C PHE A 45 -4.91 5.28 -6.90
N GLY A 46 -5.35 4.02 -6.93
CA GLY A 46 -6.72 3.62 -6.67
C GLY A 46 -6.72 2.24 -6.03
N PHE A 47 -7.54 2.02 -5.01
CA PHE A 47 -7.65 0.70 -4.40
C PHE A 47 -9.00 0.47 -3.71
N VAL A 48 -9.32 -0.81 -3.58
CA VAL A 48 -10.35 -1.33 -2.69
C VAL A 48 -9.83 -2.60 -2.03
N ALA A 49 -10.08 -2.79 -0.75
CA ALA A 49 -9.82 -4.06 -0.07
C ALA A 49 -10.97 -4.36 0.91
N LYS A 50 -11.60 -5.53 0.74
CA LYS A 50 -12.83 -5.90 1.43
C LYS A 50 -12.87 -7.38 1.76
N TYR A 51 -13.17 -7.70 3.02
CA TYR A 51 -13.66 -9.03 3.36
C TYR A 51 -15.12 -9.19 2.88
N VAL A 52 -15.35 -10.15 2.00
CA VAL A 52 -16.69 -10.53 1.55
C VAL A 52 -17.23 -11.70 2.37
N LYS A 53 -18.46 -12.14 2.07
CA LYS A 53 -19.09 -13.28 2.75
C LYS A 53 -18.14 -14.47 2.82
N ASN A 54 -18.19 -15.18 3.94
CA ASN A 54 -17.34 -16.33 4.26
C ASN A 54 -15.85 -15.99 4.48
N GLY A 55 -15.52 -14.71 4.74
CA GLY A 55 -14.16 -14.30 5.12
C GLY A 55 -13.18 -14.24 3.96
N VAL A 56 -13.65 -14.28 2.72
CA VAL A 56 -12.79 -14.16 1.53
C VAL A 56 -12.37 -12.70 1.37
N LEU A 57 -11.09 -12.42 1.28
CA LEU A 57 -10.58 -11.09 0.94
C LEU A 57 -10.61 -10.89 -0.57
N LYS A 58 -11.28 -9.82 -1.01
CA LYS A 58 -11.16 -9.30 -2.38
C LYS A 58 -10.51 -7.94 -2.34
N SER A 59 -9.48 -7.73 -3.15
CA SER A 59 -8.87 -6.43 -3.33
C SER A 59 -8.53 -6.15 -4.78
N GLU A 60 -8.31 -4.87 -5.04
CA GLU A 60 -7.79 -4.32 -6.28
C GLU A 60 -6.95 -3.09 -5.89
N ALA A 61 -5.79 -2.89 -6.50
CA ALA A 61 -4.94 -1.75 -6.26
C ALA A 61 -4.08 -1.45 -7.49
N GLU A 62 -4.07 -0.18 -7.87
CA GLU A 62 -3.36 0.36 -9.02
C GLU A 62 -2.46 1.50 -8.56
N PHE A 63 -1.28 1.61 -9.16
CA PHE A 63 -0.40 2.75 -8.98
C PHE A 63 0.32 3.12 -10.27
N GLU A 64 0.28 4.41 -10.62
CA GLU A 64 0.97 4.98 -11.77
C GLU A 64 1.83 6.16 -11.31
N LEU A 65 3.14 6.10 -11.60
CA LEU A 65 4.05 7.22 -11.42
C LEU A 65 4.25 7.94 -12.75
N GLU A 66 3.69 9.15 -12.89
CA GLU A 66 3.73 9.93 -14.15
C GLU A 66 5.16 10.32 -14.59
N ALA A 67 6.15 10.24 -13.70
CA ALA A 67 7.51 10.70 -13.99
C ALA A 67 8.30 9.74 -14.89
N ASN A 68 7.90 8.47 -14.99
CA ASN A 68 8.70 7.40 -15.58
C ASN A 68 7.87 6.24 -16.15
N ASP A 69 6.57 6.45 -16.38
CA ASP A 69 5.63 5.43 -16.87
C ASP A 69 5.71 4.11 -16.05
N PHE A 70 5.94 4.20 -14.74
CA PHE A 70 5.90 3.04 -13.86
C PHE A 70 4.44 2.76 -13.48
N HIS A 71 3.95 1.59 -13.92
CA HIS A 71 2.59 1.14 -13.67
C HIS A 71 2.60 -0.19 -12.92
N PHE A 72 1.96 -0.21 -11.75
CA PHE A 72 1.78 -1.39 -10.92
C PHE A 72 0.31 -1.74 -10.81
N HIS A 73 0.00 -3.02 -11.01
CA HIS A 73 -1.33 -3.61 -10.85
C HIS A 73 -1.27 -4.73 -9.81
N SER A 74 -2.19 -4.74 -8.85
CA SER A 74 -2.26 -5.82 -7.86
C SER A 74 -2.96 -7.05 -8.42
N ASP A 75 -2.59 -8.23 -7.93
CA ASP A 75 -3.47 -9.39 -7.99
C ASP A 75 -4.51 -9.27 -6.87
N ASN A 76 -4.48 -10.18 -5.89
CA ASN A 76 -5.30 -10.10 -4.69
C ASN A 76 -4.43 -9.96 -3.44
N ALA A 77 -4.92 -9.19 -2.47
CA ALA A 77 -4.34 -9.08 -1.16
C ALA A 77 -4.47 -10.40 -0.41
N GLN A 78 -3.40 -10.74 0.31
CA GLN A 78 -3.32 -11.90 1.18
C GLN A 78 -3.97 -11.63 2.53
N TRP A 79 -3.90 -10.39 3.01
CA TRP A 79 -4.52 -9.96 4.26
C TRP A 79 -4.88 -8.47 4.25
N LEU A 80 -5.84 -8.12 5.09
CA LEU A 80 -6.28 -6.75 5.38
C LEU A 80 -6.40 -6.60 6.90
N THR A 81 -5.87 -5.51 7.44
CA THR A 81 -6.04 -5.12 8.85
C THR A 81 -6.64 -3.72 8.90
N LEU A 82 -7.69 -3.56 9.72
CA LEU A 82 -8.34 -2.29 9.98
C LEU A 82 -8.21 -1.98 11.48
N ASN A 83 -7.66 -0.81 11.81
CA ASN A 83 -7.51 -0.35 13.20
C ASN A 83 -7.80 1.16 13.30
N GLY A 84 -9.01 1.49 13.74
CA GLY A 84 -9.45 2.89 13.86
C GLY A 84 -9.42 3.59 12.49
N SER A 85 -8.60 4.63 12.39
CA SER A 85 -8.33 5.39 11.16
C SER A 85 -7.24 4.78 10.28
N ASN A 86 -6.63 3.65 10.67
CA ASN A 86 -5.53 3.03 9.92
C ASN A 86 -6.01 1.76 9.22
N ALA A 87 -5.61 1.59 7.96
CA ALA A 87 -5.77 0.33 7.23
C ALA A 87 -4.46 -0.10 6.59
N ARG A 88 -4.24 -1.41 6.54
CA ARG A 88 -3.08 -2.03 5.90
C ARG A 88 -3.52 -3.25 5.12
N PHE A 89 -3.02 -3.42 3.91
CA PHE A 89 -3.19 -4.65 3.16
C PHE A 89 -1.96 -4.90 2.29
N GLN A 90 -1.67 -6.18 2.09
CA GLN A 90 -0.50 -6.65 1.37
C GLN A 90 -0.90 -7.81 0.48
N GLY A 91 -0.25 -7.92 -0.66
CA GLY A 91 -0.42 -9.04 -1.58
C GLY A 91 0.70 -9.08 -2.61
N THR A 92 0.37 -9.68 -3.75
CA THR A 92 1.24 -9.72 -4.92
C THR A 92 0.64 -8.90 -6.06
N GLY A 93 1.45 -8.59 -7.06
CA GLY A 93 1.02 -7.95 -8.29
C GLY A 93 2.11 -7.98 -9.34
N THR A 94 1.87 -7.23 -10.40
CA THR A 94 2.73 -7.09 -11.57
C THR A 94 3.11 -5.63 -11.78
N VAL A 95 4.21 -5.43 -12.49
CA VAL A 95 4.60 -4.14 -13.05
C VAL A 95 4.56 -4.30 -14.57
N GLU A 96 4.03 -3.31 -15.28
CA GLU A 96 3.99 -3.32 -16.74
C GLU A 96 5.40 -3.50 -17.34
N GLU A 97 5.50 -4.13 -18.51
CA GLU A 97 6.76 -4.44 -19.21
C GLU A 97 7.74 -5.35 -18.43
N SER A 98 7.32 -5.94 -17.30
CA SER A 98 8.11 -6.87 -16.50
C SER A 98 7.51 -8.27 -16.46
N THR A 99 8.36 -9.30 -16.45
CA THR A 99 7.97 -10.71 -16.24
C THR A 99 8.08 -11.16 -14.78
N HIS A 100 8.61 -10.33 -13.90
CA HIS A 100 8.80 -10.63 -12.48
C HIS A 100 7.50 -10.49 -11.69
N ARG A 101 7.43 -11.17 -10.54
CA ARG A 101 6.38 -11.01 -9.53
C ARG A 101 6.79 -10.01 -8.49
N TYR A 102 5.84 -9.17 -8.10
CA TYR A 102 6.07 -8.13 -7.12
C TYR A 102 5.20 -8.36 -5.89
N GLY A 103 5.75 -8.08 -4.72
CA GLY A 103 4.96 -7.92 -3.50
C GLY A 103 4.65 -6.44 -3.30
N PHE A 104 3.50 -6.15 -2.70
CA PHE A 104 3.11 -4.79 -2.36
C PHE A 104 2.57 -4.70 -0.94
N LEU A 105 2.78 -3.56 -0.29
CA LEU A 105 2.15 -3.20 0.98
C LEU A 105 1.58 -1.79 0.85
N ILE A 106 0.27 -1.66 1.03
CA ILE A 106 -0.41 -0.39 1.16
C ILE A 106 -0.73 -0.15 2.63
N THR A 107 -0.36 1.02 3.13
CA THR A 107 -0.73 1.51 4.46
C THR A 107 -1.37 2.89 4.32
N VAL A 108 -2.54 3.07 4.91
CA VAL A 108 -3.29 4.31 4.80
C VAL A 108 -3.82 4.81 6.14
N ILE A 109 -4.03 6.12 6.20
CA ILE A 109 -4.81 6.79 7.24
C ILE A 109 -6.02 7.44 6.56
N ASP A 110 -7.22 7.11 7.03
CA ASP A 110 -8.45 7.87 6.80
C ASP A 110 -8.44 9.07 7.75
N GLY A 111 -8.27 10.26 7.18
CA GLY A 111 -8.12 11.51 7.92
C GLY A 111 -9.37 11.92 8.68
N GLN A 112 -10.54 11.56 8.17
CA GLN A 112 -11.84 11.96 8.67
C GLN A 112 -12.37 10.99 9.73
N ALA A 113 -11.86 9.76 9.75
CA ALA A 113 -12.11 8.81 10.82
C ALA A 113 -11.61 9.32 12.18
N VAL A 114 -12.20 8.82 13.26
CA VAL A 114 -11.77 9.14 14.64
C VAL A 114 -10.31 8.74 14.83
N GLY A 115 -9.47 9.71 15.21
CA GLY A 115 -8.02 9.52 15.31
C GLY A 115 -7.26 9.62 13.98
N GLY A 116 -7.91 10.07 12.89
CA GLY A 116 -7.32 10.24 11.55
C GLY A 116 -6.50 11.52 11.36
N GLY A 117 -6.73 12.55 12.19
CA GLY A 117 -5.95 13.78 12.16
C GLY A 117 -6.29 14.74 11.01
N GLY A 118 -7.43 14.55 10.34
CA GLY A 118 -8.02 15.47 9.37
C GLY A 118 -7.44 15.41 7.95
N VAL A 119 -6.42 14.58 7.71
CA VAL A 119 -5.75 14.48 6.41
C VAL A 119 -5.50 13.02 6.07
N ASP A 120 -5.98 12.61 4.90
CA ASP A 120 -5.71 11.28 4.34
C ASP A 120 -4.24 11.13 3.98
N LYS A 121 -3.66 9.99 4.38
CA LYS A 121 -2.24 9.68 4.10
C LYS A 121 -2.09 8.30 3.49
N PHE A 122 -1.14 8.18 2.58
CA PHE A 122 -0.92 6.99 1.79
C PHE A 122 0.56 6.61 1.75
N ARG A 123 0.85 5.34 2.02
CA ARG A 123 2.15 4.72 1.75
C ARG A 123 1.95 3.49 0.89
N LEU A 124 2.77 3.39 -0.15
CA LEU A 124 2.92 2.22 -1.00
C LEU A 124 4.38 1.81 -0.99
N ARG A 125 4.59 0.52 -0.75
CA ARG A 125 5.87 -0.15 -0.92
C ARG A 125 5.69 -1.31 -1.89
N ILE A 126 6.57 -1.42 -2.89
CA ILE A 126 6.65 -2.50 -3.88
C ILE A 126 8.05 -3.09 -3.87
N TRP A 127 8.15 -4.41 -3.91
CA TRP A 127 9.41 -5.13 -4.00
C TRP A 127 9.34 -6.27 -5.00
N ASP A 128 10.48 -6.54 -5.64
CA ASP A 128 10.65 -7.60 -6.62
C ASP A 128 10.92 -8.94 -5.91
N MET A 129 9.95 -9.84 -5.92
CA MET A 129 10.04 -11.13 -5.24
C MET A 129 10.98 -12.11 -5.95
N ASP A 130 11.19 -11.92 -7.25
CA ASP A 130 12.05 -12.77 -8.07
C ASP A 130 13.51 -12.24 -8.09
N ASN A 131 13.74 -11.01 -7.61
CA ASN A 131 15.06 -10.42 -7.37
C ASN A 131 15.36 -10.24 -5.86
N GLY A 132 15.16 -11.30 -5.07
CA GLY A 132 15.58 -11.33 -3.66
C GLY A 132 14.84 -10.34 -2.74
N ASN A 133 13.61 -9.96 -3.08
CA ASN A 133 12.82 -8.92 -2.41
C ASN A 133 13.47 -7.53 -2.43
N ALA A 134 14.21 -7.22 -3.51
CA ALA A 134 14.74 -5.88 -3.74
C ALA A 134 13.60 -4.85 -3.79
N ILE A 135 13.77 -3.71 -3.12
CA ILE A 135 12.76 -2.66 -3.14
C ILE A 135 12.80 -1.92 -4.47
N VAL A 136 11.63 -1.78 -5.09
CA VAL A 136 11.45 -1.11 -6.38
C VAL A 136 10.88 0.28 -6.15
N TYR A 137 9.86 0.37 -5.29
CA TYR A 137 9.21 1.62 -4.94
C TYR A 137 8.87 1.67 -3.44
N ASP A 138 9.16 2.78 -2.77
CA ASP A 138 8.63 3.10 -1.43
C ASP A 138 8.57 4.62 -1.27
N ASN A 139 7.38 5.20 -1.24
CA ASN A 139 7.21 6.65 -1.04
C ASN A 139 7.56 7.12 0.39
N GLN A 140 8.00 6.20 1.25
CA GLN A 140 8.57 6.47 2.57
C GLN A 140 9.79 5.55 2.80
N LEU A 141 10.70 5.51 1.83
CA LEU A 141 11.91 4.68 1.83
C LEU A 141 12.72 4.82 3.14
N GLY A 142 13.23 3.69 3.63
CA GLY A 142 14.03 3.61 4.85
C GLY A 142 13.21 3.56 6.15
N ALA A 143 11.91 3.89 6.11
CA ALA A 143 11.04 3.71 7.27
C ALA A 143 10.67 2.23 7.48
N PRO A 144 10.53 1.76 8.74
CA PRO A 144 10.03 0.42 9.04
C PRO A 144 8.69 0.13 8.34
N VAL A 145 8.43 -1.13 7.97
CA VAL A 145 7.14 -1.55 7.36
C VAL A 145 5.93 -1.24 8.24
N THR A 146 6.14 -1.11 9.56
CA THR A 146 5.10 -0.79 10.54
C THR A 146 4.89 0.70 10.77
N ALA A 147 5.71 1.57 10.17
CA ALA A 147 5.61 3.01 10.34
C ALA A 147 4.29 3.55 9.77
N SER A 148 3.69 4.52 10.46
CA SER A 148 2.54 5.24 9.94
C SER A 148 2.91 6.00 8.66
N PRO A 149 1.97 6.13 7.71
CA PRO A 149 2.20 6.84 6.46
C PRO A 149 2.32 8.34 6.77
N THR A 150 3.37 8.97 6.22
CA THR A 150 3.61 10.41 6.41
C THR A 150 3.15 11.24 5.22
N MET A 151 2.98 10.63 4.05
CA MET A 151 2.67 11.35 2.80
C MET A 151 1.17 11.67 2.70
N PRO A 152 0.77 12.95 2.73
CA PRO A 152 -0.60 13.34 2.49
C PRO A 152 -0.98 13.14 1.02
N ILE A 153 -2.23 12.79 0.76
CA ILE A 153 -2.75 12.75 -0.61
C ILE A 153 -3.02 14.19 -1.09
N GLY A 154 -2.76 14.47 -2.36
CA GLY A 154 -2.96 15.81 -2.93
C GLY A 154 -4.42 16.10 -3.30
N LYS A 155 -5.11 15.11 -3.88
CA LYS A 155 -6.56 15.13 -4.14
C LYS A 155 -7.09 13.70 -4.09
N GLY A 156 -8.35 13.56 -3.73
CA GLY A 156 -9.03 12.27 -3.62
C GLY A 156 -9.55 12.07 -2.20
N ASN A 157 -9.76 10.83 -1.82
CA ASN A 157 -10.21 10.45 -0.50
C ASN A 157 -9.78 9.02 -0.17
N ILE A 158 -9.60 8.74 1.11
CA ILE A 158 -9.45 7.40 1.67
C ILE A 158 -10.54 7.24 2.72
N VAL A 159 -11.29 6.13 2.64
CA VAL A 159 -12.41 5.88 3.55
C VAL A 159 -12.32 4.46 4.09
N ILE A 160 -12.30 4.35 5.42
CA ILE A 160 -12.42 3.09 6.14
C ILE A 160 -13.88 2.92 6.56
N HIS A 161 -14.49 1.85 6.07
CA HIS A 161 -15.86 1.47 6.37
C HIS A 161 -15.86 0.33 7.39
N LYS A 162 -16.74 0.45 8.38
CA LYS A 162 -16.99 -0.55 9.43
C LYS A 162 -18.44 -1.02 9.35
#